data_AF-A0A855XIW7-F1
#
_entry.id   AF-A0A855XIW7-F1
#
_cell.length_a   1.000
_cell.length_b   1.000
_cell.length_c   1.000
_cell.angle_alpha   90.00
_cell.angle_beta   90.00
_cell.angle_gamma   90.00
#
_symmetry.space_group_name_H-M   'P 1'
#
loop_
_entity.id
_entity.type
_entity.pdbx_description
1 polymer ?
#
loop_
_entity_poly.entity_id
_entity_poly.type
_entity_poly.pdbx_seq_one_letter_code
_entity_poly.pdbx_strand_id
1 'polypeptide(L)'
;MLYQQTEEVCDYLLEKAKEYKIDVIWDHFSPYTPPGSSYKYRRVVMNIDWHRPKEIIFQFAHELAHVIHGDPGDVVYYHASFTGKESVEYKANVGAVELLVPFYCQDTDIQCVNSENFMQAFHVPHYLSEVVRDKIWDYYVK
;
A
#
# COMPACT_ATOMS: atom_id res chain seq x y z
N MET A 1 10.97 -17.60 -7.02
CA MET A 1 11.44 -16.75 -5.91
C MET A 1 10.80 -15.37 -5.94
N LEU A 2 11.04 -14.48 -6.93
CA LEU A 2 10.35 -13.17 -7.00
C LEU A 2 8.81 -13.27 -7.05
N TYR A 3 8.26 -14.15 -7.90
CA TYR A 3 6.81 -14.34 -8.02
C TYR A 3 6.15 -14.85 -6.74
N GLN A 4 6.82 -15.73 -6.01
CA GLN A 4 6.30 -16.32 -4.78
C GLN A 4 6.20 -15.28 -3.66
N GLN A 5 7.20 -14.41 -3.52
CA GLN A 5 7.15 -13.32 -2.55
C GLN A 5 6.04 -12.31 -2.89
N THR A 6 5.78 -12.04 -4.17
CA THR A 6 4.66 -11.19 -4.60
C THR A 6 3.29 -11.80 -4.26
N GLU A 7 3.14 -13.12 -4.43
CA GLU A 7 1.91 -13.84 -4.04
C GLU A 7 1.69 -13.80 -2.53
N GLU A 8 2.72 -14.10 -1.72
CA GLU A 8 2.62 -14.09 -0.25
C GLU A 8 2.22 -12.71 0.31
N VAL A 9 2.80 -11.63 -0.23
CA VAL A 9 2.42 -10.26 0.17
C VAL A 9 0.99 -9.94 -0.26
N CYS A 10 0.57 -10.38 -1.45
CA CYS A 10 -0.78 -10.15 -1.94
C CYS A 10 -1.81 -10.85 -1.06
N ASP A 11 -1.56 -12.11 -0.69
CA ASP A 11 -2.41 -12.87 0.23
C ASP A 11 -2.50 -12.20 1.60
N TYR A 12 -1.37 -11.74 2.15
CA TYR A 12 -1.34 -10.96 3.38
C TYR A 12 -2.21 -9.69 3.30
N LEU A 13 -2.12 -8.92 2.20
CA LEU A 13 -2.95 -7.73 2.00
C LEU A 13 -4.43 -8.07 1.80
N LEU A 14 -4.75 -9.20 1.16
CA LEU A 14 -6.13 -9.70 1.05
C LEU A 14 -6.70 -10.13 2.41
N GLU A 15 -5.88 -10.71 3.29
CA GLU A 15 -6.26 -10.98 4.68
C GLU A 15 -6.55 -9.69 5.44
N LYS A 16 -5.70 -8.65 5.28
CA LYS A 16 -5.98 -7.32 5.83
C LYS A 16 -7.27 -6.73 5.27
N ALA A 17 -7.51 -6.83 3.97
CA ALA A 17 -8.77 -6.38 3.38
C ALA A 17 -9.98 -7.06 4.03
N LYS A 18 -9.92 -8.39 4.26
CA LYS A 18 -10.96 -9.14 4.97
C LYS A 18 -11.15 -8.67 6.42
N GLU A 19 -10.05 -8.48 7.17
CA GLU A 19 -10.05 -7.99 8.56
C GLU A 19 -10.80 -6.65 8.66
N TYR A 20 -10.50 -5.74 7.75
CA TYR A 20 -11.15 -4.43 7.67
C TYR A 20 -12.49 -4.44 6.92
N LYS A 21 -13.00 -5.60 6.47
CA LYS A 21 -14.26 -5.72 5.70
C LYS A 21 -14.25 -4.84 4.44
N ILE A 22 -13.19 -4.98 3.65
CA ILE A 22 -12.99 -4.28 2.38
C ILE A 22 -13.15 -5.29 1.23
N ASP A 23 -14.05 -5.01 0.31
CA ASP A 23 -14.18 -5.75 -0.94
C ASP A 23 -13.01 -5.42 -1.87
N VAL A 24 -12.35 -6.43 -2.43
CA VAL A 24 -11.29 -6.24 -3.42
C VAL A 24 -11.73 -6.83 -4.76
N ILE A 25 -11.71 -6.00 -5.80
CA ILE A 25 -12.03 -6.39 -7.17
C ILE A 25 -10.75 -6.29 -8.00
N TRP A 26 -10.44 -7.35 -8.73
CA TRP A 26 -9.37 -7.37 -9.73
C TRP A 26 -10.02 -7.39 -11.10
N ASP A 27 -9.68 -6.43 -11.96
CA ASP A 27 -10.27 -6.32 -13.29
C ASP A 27 -9.28 -5.72 -14.30
N HIS A 28 -9.59 -5.88 -15.58
CA HIS A 28 -8.78 -5.42 -16.71
C HIS A 28 -9.22 -4.01 -17.14
N PHE A 29 -8.28 -3.07 -17.17
CA PHE A 29 -8.52 -1.71 -17.68
C PHE A 29 -7.40 -1.28 -18.63
N SER A 30 -7.45 -0.04 -19.12
CA SER A 30 -6.30 0.54 -19.81
C SER A 30 -5.05 0.47 -18.91
N PRO A 31 -3.85 0.18 -19.43
CA PRO A 31 -2.63 0.15 -18.62
C PRO A 31 -2.29 1.46 -17.88
N TYR A 32 -2.92 2.56 -18.27
CA TYR A 32 -2.77 3.88 -17.67
C TYR A 32 -3.94 4.29 -16.77
N THR A 33 -4.97 3.47 -16.65
CA THR A 33 -6.01 3.64 -15.62
C THR A 33 -5.42 3.17 -14.28
N PRO A 34 -5.28 4.06 -13.29
CA PRO A 34 -4.79 3.65 -11.98
C PRO A 34 -5.84 2.79 -11.26
N PRO A 35 -5.42 1.97 -10.28
CA PRO A 35 -6.33 1.46 -9.26
C PRO A 35 -7.10 2.58 -8.58
N GLY A 36 -8.13 2.20 -7.84
CA GLY A 36 -8.90 3.16 -7.08
C GLY A 36 -9.69 2.53 -5.96
N SER A 37 -10.15 3.37 -5.05
CA SER A 37 -10.82 2.97 -3.84
C SER A 37 -12.09 3.78 -3.59
N SER A 38 -12.97 3.21 -2.76
CA SER A 38 -14.17 3.87 -2.27
C SER A 38 -14.36 3.56 -0.80
N TYR A 39 -14.16 4.58 0.04
CA TYR A 39 -14.45 4.49 1.47
C TYR A 39 -15.91 4.14 1.73
N LYS A 40 -16.84 4.85 1.07
CA LYS A 40 -18.31 4.67 1.20
C LYS A 40 -18.75 3.24 0.95
N TYR A 41 -18.20 2.60 -0.09
CA TYR A 41 -18.54 1.22 -0.45
C TYR A 41 -17.59 0.19 0.14
N ARG A 42 -16.61 0.60 0.95
CA ARG A 42 -15.57 -0.27 1.51
C ARG A 42 -14.93 -1.13 0.44
N ARG A 43 -14.47 -0.52 -0.66
CA ARG A 43 -14.03 -1.26 -1.84
C ARG A 43 -12.74 -0.74 -2.43
N VAL A 44 -11.91 -1.65 -2.91
CA VAL A 44 -10.74 -1.39 -3.75
C VAL A 44 -10.94 -2.08 -5.10
N VAL A 45 -10.56 -1.39 -6.18
CA VAL A 45 -10.54 -1.91 -7.54
C VAL A 45 -9.12 -1.81 -8.06
N MET A 46 -8.51 -2.97 -8.34
CA MET A 46 -7.16 -3.09 -8.85
C MET A 46 -7.17 -3.32 -10.35
N ASN A 47 -6.26 -2.65 -11.06
CA ASN A 47 -6.04 -2.85 -12.49
C ASN A 47 -4.88 -3.83 -12.71
N ILE A 48 -5.19 -5.03 -13.19
CA ILE A 48 -4.18 -6.06 -13.45
C ILE A 48 -3.30 -5.78 -14.68
N ASP A 49 -3.73 -4.85 -15.55
CA ASP A 49 -2.97 -4.44 -16.73
C ASP A 49 -2.10 -3.20 -16.50
N TRP A 50 -1.90 -2.79 -15.24
CA TRP A 50 -1.12 -1.59 -14.89
C TRP A 50 0.27 -1.58 -15.55
N HIS A 51 0.61 -0.48 -16.23
CA HIS A 51 1.83 -0.36 -17.03
C HIS A 51 3.14 -0.48 -16.23
N ARG A 52 3.09 -0.42 -14.89
CA ARG A 52 4.24 -0.67 -14.00
C ARG A 52 3.92 -1.81 -13.05
N PRO A 53 3.93 -3.07 -13.51
CA PRO A 53 3.44 -4.21 -12.75
C PRO A 53 4.16 -4.42 -11.41
N LYS A 54 5.40 -3.95 -11.28
CA LYS A 54 6.16 -4.05 -10.02
C LYS A 54 5.66 -3.11 -8.92
N GLU A 55 4.88 -2.07 -9.27
CA GLU A 55 4.26 -1.16 -8.29
C GLU A 55 2.92 -1.71 -7.76
N ILE A 56 2.39 -2.81 -8.32
CA ILE A 56 1.02 -3.27 -8.06
C ILE A 56 0.75 -3.56 -6.58
N ILE A 57 1.74 -4.12 -5.87
CA ILE A 57 1.61 -4.44 -4.44
C ILE A 57 1.54 -3.16 -3.61
N PHE A 58 2.38 -2.18 -3.91
CA PHE A 58 2.35 -0.90 -3.21
C PHE A 58 1.07 -0.12 -3.53
N GLN A 59 0.59 -0.16 -4.77
CA GLN A 59 -0.70 0.41 -5.13
C GLN A 59 -1.84 -0.29 -4.40
N PHE A 60 -1.80 -1.62 -4.25
CA PHE A 60 -2.83 -2.33 -3.50
C PHE A 60 -2.83 -1.91 -2.02
N ALA A 61 -1.66 -1.86 -1.38
CA ALA A 61 -1.54 -1.36 -0.01
C ALA A 61 -2.00 0.10 0.12
N HIS A 62 -1.72 0.94 -0.88
CA HIS A 62 -2.15 2.34 -0.95
C HIS A 62 -3.68 2.47 -1.03
N GLU A 63 -4.33 1.74 -1.94
CA GLU A 63 -5.80 1.76 -2.04
C GLU A 63 -6.48 1.18 -0.79
N LEU A 64 -5.89 0.16 -0.17
CA LEU A 64 -6.36 -0.32 1.14
C LEU A 64 -6.23 0.77 2.20
N ALA A 65 -5.11 1.49 2.25
CA ALA A 65 -4.90 2.56 3.21
C ALA A 65 -5.93 3.70 3.06
N HIS A 66 -6.30 4.08 1.84
CA HIS A 66 -7.41 5.01 1.60
C HIS A 66 -8.71 4.56 2.25
N VAL A 67 -9.04 3.27 2.13
CA VAL A 67 -10.27 2.74 2.70
C VAL A 67 -10.16 2.58 4.22
N ILE A 68 -9.01 2.18 4.76
CA ILE A 68 -8.81 1.97 6.20
C ILE A 68 -8.80 3.32 6.96
N HIS A 69 -8.12 4.33 6.43
CA HIS A 69 -7.90 5.61 7.11
C HIS A 69 -8.80 6.75 6.61
N GLY A 70 -9.57 6.53 5.54
CA GLY A 70 -10.41 7.56 4.93
C GLY A 70 -11.45 8.15 5.88
N ASP A 71 -11.76 9.42 5.67
CA ASP A 71 -12.83 10.15 6.35
C ASP A 71 -14.10 10.11 5.46
N PRO A 72 -15.34 10.10 5.98
CA PRO A 72 -16.55 10.35 5.20
C PRO A 72 -16.54 11.63 4.34
N GLY A 73 -15.58 12.54 4.48
CA GLY A 73 -15.28 13.63 3.54
C GLY A 73 -14.56 13.22 2.24
N ASP A 74 -13.94 12.04 2.19
CA ASP A 74 -13.22 11.47 1.03
C ASP A 74 -14.18 10.79 0.04
N VAL A 75 -15.34 11.39 -0.18
CA VAL A 75 -16.30 10.88 -1.15
C VAL A 75 -15.87 11.36 -2.53
N VAL A 76 -15.80 10.39 -3.43
CA VAL A 76 -15.71 10.49 -4.88
C VAL A 76 -14.28 10.33 -5.42
N TYR A 77 -14.14 9.33 -6.30
CA TYR A 77 -13.15 9.03 -7.35
C TYR A 77 -12.24 10.18 -7.91
N TYR A 78 -11.72 11.10 -7.10
CA TYR A 78 -11.14 12.35 -7.58
C TYR A 78 -9.70 12.56 -7.13
N HIS A 79 -8.80 12.54 -8.11
CA HIS A 79 -7.91 13.62 -8.54
C HIS A 79 -7.88 14.92 -7.70
N ALA A 80 -7.62 14.84 -6.39
CA ALA A 80 -7.48 16.02 -5.53
C ALA A 80 -6.10 16.06 -4.88
N SER A 81 -5.16 16.54 -5.68
CA SER A 81 -3.83 16.99 -5.30
C SER A 81 -3.89 18.06 -4.20
N PHE A 82 -3.87 17.67 -2.93
CA PHE A 82 -3.27 18.53 -1.91
C PHE A 82 -1.77 18.30 -1.97
N THR A 83 -1.00 19.33 -2.27
CA THR A 83 0.46 19.23 -2.30
C THR A 83 0.99 19.32 -0.88
N GLY A 84 1.60 18.25 -0.36
CA GLY A 84 2.26 18.23 0.95
C GLY A 84 1.94 16.99 1.80
N LYS A 85 2.55 16.91 2.99
CA LYS A 85 2.40 15.78 3.93
C LYS A 85 0.98 15.62 4.51
N GLU A 86 0.13 16.63 4.37
CA GLU A 86 -1.26 16.59 4.85
C GLU A 86 -2.26 16.02 3.84
N SER A 87 -1.80 15.73 2.62
CA SER A 87 -2.68 15.23 1.57
C SER A 87 -3.16 13.82 1.84
N VAL A 88 -4.37 13.54 1.35
CA VAL A 88 -4.98 12.21 1.42
C VAL A 88 -4.06 11.18 0.73
N GLU A 89 -3.48 11.54 -0.42
CA GLU A 89 -2.50 10.73 -1.15
C GLU A 89 -1.23 10.44 -0.33
N TYR A 90 -0.67 11.43 0.36
CA TYR A 90 0.50 11.21 1.21
C TYR A 90 0.15 10.30 2.39
N LYS A 91 -1.01 10.52 3.02
CA LYS A 91 -1.50 9.68 4.12
C LYS A 91 -1.75 8.23 3.67
N ALA A 92 -2.29 8.03 2.46
CA ALA A 92 -2.43 6.70 1.87
C ALA A 92 -1.08 6.05 1.58
N ASN A 93 -0.11 6.79 1.05
CA ASN A 93 1.26 6.30 0.86
C ASN A 93 1.95 5.91 2.18
N VAL A 94 1.78 6.70 3.25
CA VAL A 94 2.28 6.35 4.58
C VAL A 94 1.56 5.10 5.11
N GLY A 95 0.24 5.03 4.96
CA GLY A 95 -0.55 3.86 5.37
C GLY A 95 -0.17 2.59 4.60
N ALA A 96 0.21 2.70 3.33
CA ALA A 96 0.73 1.59 2.54
C ALA A 96 2.03 1.04 3.15
N VAL A 97 2.95 1.92 3.53
CA VAL A 97 4.17 1.54 4.26
C VAL A 97 3.83 0.86 5.57
N GLU A 98 2.91 1.43 6.36
CA GLU A 98 2.47 0.86 7.64
C GLU A 98 1.87 -0.54 7.50
N LEU A 99 1.10 -0.80 6.44
CA LEU A 99 0.53 -2.12 6.16
C LEU A 99 1.61 -3.15 5.81
N LEU A 100 2.63 -2.74 5.03
CA LEU A 100 3.66 -3.65 4.50
C LEU A 100 4.80 -3.92 5.48
N VAL A 101 5.10 -3.01 6.41
CA VAL A 101 6.19 -3.18 7.38
C VAL A 101 6.07 -4.47 8.21
N PRO A 102 4.91 -4.82 8.80
CA PRO A 102 4.78 -6.07 9.56
C PRO A 102 5.13 -7.32 8.73
N PHE A 103 4.65 -7.40 7.49
CA PHE A 103 4.96 -8.53 6.60
C PHE A 103 6.46 -8.62 6.33
N TYR A 104 7.12 -7.49 6.07
CA TYR A 104 8.55 -7.46 5.77
C TYR A 104 9.41 -7.81 6.99
N CYS A 105 8.99 -7.38 8.19
CA CYS A 105 9.80 -7.47 9.40
C CYS A 105 9.54 -8.74 10.23
N GLN A 106 8.41 -9.41 10.08
CA GLN A 106 7.97 -10.51 10.97
C GLN A 106 8.99 -11.64 11.18
N ASP A 107 9.77 -11.97 10.16
CA ASP A 107 10.77 -13.04 10.19
C ASP A 107 12.22 -12.54 10.09
N THR A 108 12.44 -11.22 10.27
CA THR A 108 13.74 -10.58 10.12
C THR A 108 14.19 -9.93 11.43
N ASP A 109 15.41 -10.24 11.89
CA ASP A 109 16.02 -9.55 13.04
C ASP A 109 16.33 -8.09 12.70
N ILE A 110 16.22 -7.18 13.68
CA ILE A 110 16.54 -5.76 13.53
C ILE A 110 17.96 -5.51 13.01
N GLN A 111 18.92 -6.39 13.29
CA GLN A 111 20.30 -6.28 12.77
C GLN A 111 20.40 -6.60 11.28
N CYS A 112 19.42 -7.32 10.74
CA CYS A 112 19.37 -7.77 9.35
C CYS A 112 18.37 -6.97 8.50
N VAL A 113 17.45 -6.22 9.12
CA VAL A 113 16.45 -5.44 8.41
C VAL A 113 17.11 -4.27 7.66
N ASN A 114 16.65 -4.03 6.43
CA ASN A 114 17.18 -2.95 5.60
C ASN A 114 16.02 -2.20 4.91
N SER A 115 15.97 -0.89 5.11
CA SER A 115 14.93 -0.02 4.55
C SER A 115 15.03 0.15 3.03
N GLU A 116 16.24 0.13 2.47
CA GLU A 116 16.43 0.22 1.02
C GLU A 116 15.91 -1.04 0.32
N ASN A 117 16.17 -2.21 0.90
CA ASN A 117 15.63 -3.48 0.41
C ASN A 117 14.09 -3.49 0.47
N PHE A 118 13.47 -2.93 1.51
CA PHE A 118 12.02 -2.73 1.58
C PHE A 118 11.52 -1.86 0.42
N MET A 119 12.15 -0.70 0.22
CA MET A 119 11.76 0.25 -0.83
C MET A 119 11.91 -0.35 -2.22
N GLN A 120 12.99 -1.11 -2.45
CA GLN A 120 13.23 -1.80 -3.71
C GLN A 120 12.24 -2.94 -3.94
N ALA A 121 11.95 -3.74 -2.92
CA ALA A 121 11.03 -4.89 -3.02
C ALA A 121 9.60 -4.45 -3.35
N PHE A 122 9.13 -3.37 -2.73
CA PHE A 122 7.77 -2.87 -2.91
C PHE A 122 7.67 -1.69 -3.88
N HIS A 123 8.77 -1.28 -4.53
CA HIS A 123 8.78 -0.13 -5.44
C HIS A 123 8.26 1.16 -4.80
N VAL A 124 8.63 1.40 -3.54
CA VAL A 124 8.19 2.57 -2.76
C VAL A 124 8.83 3.84 -3.33
N PRO A 125 8.06 4.93 -3.54
CA PRO A 125 8.61 6.21 -3.96
C PRO A 125 9.72 6.74 -3.04
N HIS A 126 10.81 7.22 -3.64
CA HIS A 126 12.02 7.61 -2.90
C HIS A 126 11.79 8.72 -1.84
N TYR A 127 10.78 9.57 -2.04
CA TYR A 127 10.46 10.63 -1.07
C TYR A 127 9.90 10.10 0.27
N LEU A 128 9.54 8.81 0.35
CA LEU A 128 9.06 8.14 1.56
C LEU A 128 10.19 7.45 2.34
N SER A 129 11.46 7.61 1.95
CA SER A 129 12.58 6.89 2.59
C SER A 129 12.67 7.10 4.10
N GLU A 130 12.44 8.34 4.57
CA GLU A 130 12.39 8.66 6.00
C GLU A 130 11.21 7.95 6.68
N VAL A 131 10.04 7.93 6.06
CA VAL A 131 8.85 7.23 6.59
C VAL A 131 9.13 5.74 6.72
N VAL A 132 9.72 5.11 5.70
CA VAL A 132 10.05 3.69 5.74
C VAL A 132 11.01 3.37 6.88
N ARG A 133 12.09 4.16 7.03
CA ARG A 133 13.05 3.98 8.12
C ARG A 133 12.37 4.08 9.48
N ASP A 134 11.55 5.11 9.68
CA ASP A 134 10.90 5.38 10.95
C ASP A 134 9.88 4.28 11.28
N LYS A 135 9.07 3.83 10.31
CA LYS A 135 8.08 2.76 10.53
C LYS A 135 8.71 1.38 10.76
N ILE A 136 9.82 1.07 10.10
CA ILE A 136 10.60 -0.14 10.38
C ILE A 136 11.15 -0.08 11.80
N TRP A 137 11.73 1.06 12.21
CA TRP A 137 12.25 1.22 13.57
C TRP A 137 11.14 1.06 14.62
N ASP A 138 10.00 1.71 14.41
CA ASP A 138 8.83 1.63 15.28
C ASP A 138 8.28 0.20 15.42
N TYR A 139 8.52 -0.69 14.46
CA TYR A 139 8.09 -2.09 14.54
C TYR A 139 8.85 -2.87 15.62
N TYR A 140 10.15 -2.61 15.81
CA TYR A 140 11.00 -3.38 16.73
C TYR A 140 11.11 -2.80 18.14
N VAL A 141 10.75 -1.53 18.33
CA VAL A 141 10.86 -0.84 19.64
C VAL A 141 9.54 -0.86 20.43
N LYS A 142 8.45 -1.32 19.81
CA LYS A 142 7.15 -1.56 20.47
C LYS A 142 7.16 -2.89 21.22
#